data_AF-A0A7R9MHZ8-F1
#
_entry.id   AF-A0A7R9MHZ8-F1
#
_cell.length_a   1.000
_cell.length_b   1.000
_cell.length_c   1.000
_cell.angle_alpha   90.00
_cell.angle_beta   90.00
_cell.angle_gamma   90.00
#
_symmetry.space_group_name_H-M   'P 1'
#
loop_
_entity.id
_entity.type
_entity.pdbx_description
1 polymer ?
#
loop_
_entity_poly.entity_id
_entity_poly.type
_entity_poly.pdbx_seq_one_letter_code
_entity_poly.pdbx_strand_id
1 'polypeptide(L)'
;MHGRVKVKTDLQKQLEKKKEKEEKCRQYVALQEVVFGRRARREYDSESLATSAQLVSVNPDFYTRARREYDSESLATSAQLVSVNPDFYTVWNFRREIINHMKDQMKDTADSEAFEKILRNELQLTENCLKVNYKSYCVWHQRQWIIGNMTDPDLKNEISLCNQLLQLDERNFHCWDYRTFVSKLAKASEEEGLEFTLHKIEQNFSNFSSWYHRSCLFRSAVASDDGYDFSQQWKQEYDLVENAIFTDPTDQSAWFYHKWLVSTNYGHNILNAKQLGYENVVKINRVVLNTTHALLVVSLSRPLKHKPLISVVINNQMVTNSDWNSPNDVDSNVWFIHLDTIPITQFNGLTISPIPTFAVNSESVELLDIKVDDMNNTTEKVFVWERKSHNLDQQSTLEESYLKTLRELQKLEPNNKC
;
A
#
# COMPACT_ATOMS: atom_id res chain seq x y z
N MET A 1 1.85 -24.03 -12.20
CA MET A 1 0.43 -24.39 -12.43
C MET A 1 -0.41 -23.39 -11.67
N HIS A 2 -0.67 -22.21 -12.23
CA HIS A 2 -1.99 -21.93 -12.81
C HIS A 2 -2.19 -22.44 -14.22
N GLY A 3 -3.46 -22.70 -14.54
CA GLY A 3 -3.98 -23.44 -15.68
C GLY A 3 -3.39 -23.02 -17.01
N ARG A 4 -2.35 -23.75 -17.43
CA ARG A 4 -1.99 -23.91 -18.82
C ARG A 4 -3.07 -24.75 -19.49
N VAL A 5 -3.91 -24.13 -20.30
CA VAL A 5 -4.44 -24.84 -21.46
C VAL A 5 -3.26 -25.10 -22.37
N LYS A 6 -2.86 -26.37 -22.51
CA LYS A 6 -1.86 -26.79 -23.49
C LYS A 6 -2.45 -26.61 -24.89
N VAL A 7 -1.97 -25.59 -25.62
CA VAL A 7 -1.91 -25.64 -27.09
C VAL A 7 -0.55 -25.10 -27.53
N LYS A 8 0.13 -25.86 -28.40
CA LYS A 8 1.46 -25.60 -28.92
C LYS A 8 1.44 -24.35 -29.84
N THR A 9 1.91 -23.20 -29.36
CA THR A 9 2.38 -22.08 -30.22
C THR A 9 3.14 -20.97 -29.48
N ASP A 10 2.98 -20.82 -28.15
CA ASP A 10 3.58 -19.69 -27.40
C ASP A 10 4.99 -19.97 -26.81
N LEU A 11 5.30 -21.23 -26.51
CA LEU A 11 6.60 -21.62 -25.93
C LEU A 11 7.75 -21.48 -26.93
N GLN A 12 7.49 -21.76 -28.22
CA GLN A 12 8.49 -21.56 -29.27
C GLN A 12 8.81 -20.08 -29.46
N LYS A 13 7.81 -19.19 -29.47
CA LYS A 13 8.02 -17.73 -29.53
C LYS A 13 8.75 -17.19 -28.30
N GLN A 14 8.46 -17.70 -27.11
CA GLN A 14 9.18 -17.32 -25.88
C GLN A 14 10.62 -17.84 -25.87
N LEU A 15 10.87 -19.07 -26.35
CA LEU A 15 12.21 -19.63 -26.47
C LEU A 15 13.01 -18.93 -27.58
N GLU A 16 12.39 -18.56 -28.69
CA GLU A 16 13.00 -17.76 -29.76
C GLU A 16 13.35 -16.36 -29.27
N LYS A 17 12.42 -15.67 -28.60
CA LYS A 17 12.72 -14.36 -27.97
C LYS A 17 13.81 -14.48 -26.90
N LYS A 18 13.84 -15.56 -26.12
CA LYS A 18 14.87 -15.79 -25.12
C LYS A 18 16.23 -16.05 -25.78
N LYS A 19 16.29 -16.91 -26.81
CA LYS A 19 17.50 -17.16 -27.60
C LYS A 19 18.00 -15.90 -28.30
N GLU A 20 17.10 -15.10 -28.89
CA GLU A 20 17.44 -13.84 -29.53
C GLU A 20 18.00 -12.83 -28.51
N LYS A 21 17.42 -12.76 -27.32
CA LYS A 21 17.93 -11.93 -26.22
C LYS A 21 19.29 -12.41 -25.71
N GLU A 22 19.47 -13.71 -25.53
CA GLU A 22 20.74 -14.31 -25.10
C GLU A 22 21.85 -14.07 -26.14
N GLU A 23 21.52 -14.17 -27.42
CA GLU A 23 22.45 -13.93 -28.51
C GLU A 23 22.84 -12.45 -28.58
N LYS A 24 21.87 -11.52 -28.50
CA LYS A 24 22.14 -10.07 -28.43
C LYS A 24 22.97 -9.70 -27.21
N CYS A 25 22.71 -10.30 -26.05
CA CYS A 25 23.47 -10.07 -24.83
C CYS A 25 24.91 -10.59 -24.95
N ARG A 26 25.10 -11.80 -25.50
CA ARG A 26 26.42 -12.38 -25.74
C ARG A 26 27.24 -11.53 -26.70
N GLN A 27 26.61 -11.05 -27.78
CA GLN A 27 27.25 -10.14 -28.74
C GLN A 27 27.69 -8.83 -28.08
N TYR A 28 26.84 -8.26 -27.21
CA TYR A 28 27.18 -7.05 -26.46
C TYR A 28 28.37 -7.25 -25.52
N VAL A 29 28.36 -8.31 -24.70
CA VAL A 29 29.45 -8.61 -23.75
C VAL A 29 30.76 -8.88 -24.48
N ALA A 30 30.74 -9.67 -25.55
CA ALA A 30 31.93 -9.95 -26.36
C ALA A 30 32.50 -8.66 -26.98
N LEU A 31 31.64 -7.81 -27.55
CA LEU A 31 32.05 -6.54 -28.13
C LEU A 31 32.63 -5.59 -27.07
N GLN A 32 32.06 -5.60 -25.86
CA GLN A 32 32.55 -4.85 -24.71
C GLN A 32 33.97 -5.30 -24.31
N GLU A 33 34.20 -6.60 -24.18
CA GLU A 33 35.52 -7.17 -23.85
C GLU A 33 36.59 -6.82 -24.88
N VAL A 34 36.26 -6.90 -26.18
CA VAL A 34 37.20 -6.53 -27.26
C VAL A 34 37.58 -5.06 -27.18
N VAL A 35 36.60 -4.15 -27.05
CA VAL A 35 36.87 -2.71 -27.00
C VAL A 35 37.68 -2.33 -25.77
N PHE A 36 37.34 -2.83 -24.59
CA PHE A 36 38.09 -2.54 -23.36
C PHE A 36 39.46 -3.21 -23.34
N GLY A 37 39.62 -4.40 -23.93
CA GLY A 37 40.89 -5.07 -24.09
C GLY A 37 41.86 -4.31 -25.02
N ARG A 38 41.38 -3.84 -26.17
CA ARG A 38 42.17 -2.99 -27.10
C ARG A 38 42.57 -1.67 -26.44
N ARG A 39 41.65 -1.04 -25.70
CA ARG A 39 41.93 0.17 -24.91
C ARG A 39 43.04 -0.05 -23.87
N ALA A 40 43.04 -1.17 -23.16
CA ALA A 40 44.07 -1.50 -22.17
C ALA A 40 45.46 -1.66 -22.81
N ARG A 41 45.53 -2.17 -24.05
CA ARG A 41 46.76 -2.31 -24.83
C ARG A 41 47.18 -1.05 -25.60
N ARG A 42 46.40 0.04 -25.51
CA ARG A 42 46.62 1.32 -26.21
C ARG A 42 46.67 1.17 -27.75
N GLU A 43 45.89 0.23 -28.27
CA GLU A 43 45.70 0.02 -29.70
C GLU A 43 44.66 1.04 -30.22
N TYR A 44 45.12 2.05 -30.97
CA TYR A 44 44.29 3.14 -31.50
C TYR A 44 44.34 3.17 -33.03
N ASP A 45 43.81 2.13 -33.65
CA ASP A 45 43.71 1.98 -35.11
C ASP A 45 42.27 2.17 -35.63
N SER A 46 42.12 2.20 -36.96
CA SER A 46 40.82 2.35 -37.63
C SER A 46 39.83 1.24 -37.29
N GLU A 47 40.33 0.04 -37.01
CA GLU A 47 39.52 -1.13 -36.61
C GLU A 47 39.00 -1.00 -35.17
N SER A 48 39.81 -0.46 -34.26
CA SER A 48 39.42 -0.13 -32.90
C SER A 48 38.36 0.97 -32.87
N LEU A 49 38.49 1.97 -33.76
CA LEU A 49 37.47 2.99 -33.96
C LEU A 49 36.15 2.36 -34.45
N ALA A 50 36.18 1.49 -35.46
CA ALA A 50 35.00 0.81 -35.98
C ALA A 50 34.31 -0.08 -34.92
N THR A 51 35.08 -0.84 -34.14
CA THR A 51 34.56 -1.72 -33.09
C THR A 51 33.96 -0.90 -31.93
N SER A 52 34.61 0.21 -31.56
CA SER A 52 34.09 1.12 -30.54
C SER A 52 32.82 1.86 -31.02
N ALA A 53 32.74 2.23 -32.30
CA ALA A 53 31.54 2.81 -32.90
C ALA A 53 30.38 1.81 -32.92
N GLN A 54 30.67 0.53 -33.16
CA GLN A 54 29.67 -0.54 -33.04
C GLN A 54 29.19 -0.70 -31.60
N LEU A 55 30.07 -0.66 -30.60
CA LEU A 55 29.68 -0.74 -29.18
C LEU A 55 28.86 0.48 -28.75
N VAL A 56 29.26 1.68 -29.19
CA VAL A 56 28.52 2.92 -29.00
C VAL A 56 27.17 2.85 -29.70
N SER A 57 27.04 2.24 -30.87
CA SER A 57 25.74 2.07 -31.53
C SER A 57 24.79 1.13 -30.77
N VAL A 58 25.34 0.20 -30.00
CA VAL A 58 24.58 -0.74 -29.17
C VAL A 58 24.22 -0.13 -27.81
N ASN A 59 25.03 0.80 -27.30
CA ASN A 59 24.75 1.49 -26.03
C ASN A 59 25.32 2.93 -25.97
N PRO A 60 24.76 3.88 -26.75
CA PRO A 60 25.27 5.25 -26.87
C PRO A 60 25.35 6.00 -25.52
N ASP A 61 24.38 5.75 -24.65
CA ASP A 61 24.16 6.52 -23.42
C ASP A 61 25.24 6.36 -22.35
N PHE A 62 26.00 5.26 -22.37
CA PHE A 62 27.08 5.06 -21.39
C PHE A 62 28.22 6.07 -21.59
N TYR A 63 28.45 6.49 -22.84
CA TYR A 63 29.55 7.38 -23.19
C TYR A 63 29.14 8.87 -23.19
N THR A 64 27.93 9.21 -23.66
CA THR A 64 27.40 10.59 -23.60
C THR A 64 27.16 11.06 -22.17
N ARG A 65 26.62 10.18 -21.30
CA ARG A 65 26.44 10.48 -19.87
C ARG A 65 27.76 10.75 -19.15
N ALA A 66 28.82 10.00 -19.47
CA ALA A 66 30.15 10.21 -18.89
C ALA A 66 30.77 11.57 -19.30
N ARG A 67 30.37 12.10 -20.46
CA ARG A 67 30.82 13.40 -20.98
C ARG A 67 29.91 14.58 -20.61
N ARG A 68 28.74 14.31 -20.01
CA ARG A 68 27.71 15.31 -19.68
C ARG A 68 27.29 16.16 -20.89
N GLU A 69 27.21 15.51 -22.05
CA GLU A 69 26.69 16.12 -23.27
C GLU A 69 25.16 16.18 -23.13
N TYR A 70 24.63 17.37 -22.78
CA TYR A 70 23.21 17.61 -22.52
C TYR A 70 22.57 18.42 -23.65
N ASP A 71 22.49 17.82 -24.82
CA ASP A 71 21.99 18.44 -26.05
C ASP A 71 20.80 17.68 -26.67
N SER A 72 20.25 18.24 -27.76
CA SER A 72 19.11 17.66 -28.48
C SER A 72 19.45 16.34 -29.19
N GLU A 73 20.71 16.14 -29.58
CA GLU A 73 21.18 14.90 -30.21
C GLU A 73 21.23 13.75 -29.20
N SER A 74 21.70 14.02 -27.98
CA SER A 74 21.71 13.09 -26.86
C SER A 74 20.28 12.71 -26.44
N LEU A 75 19.35 13.67 -26.49
CA LEU A 75 17.93 13.40 -26.26
C LEU A 75 17.30 12.56 -27.39
N ALA A 76 17.67 12.78 -28.65
CA ALA A 76 17.18 11.97 -29.76
C ALA A 76 17.73 10.53 -29.72
N THR A 77 19.02 10.37 -29.41
CA THR A 77 19.71 9.07 -29.33
C THR A 77 19.14 8.22 -28.20
N SER A 78 19.00 8.80 -27.00
CA SER A 78 18.38 8.11 -25.86
C SER A 78 16.91 7.73 -26.12
N ALA A 79 16.20 8.42 -27.01
CA ALA A 79 14.82 8.10 -27.36
C ALA A 79 14.74 6.79 -28.18
N GLN A 80 15.69 6.57 -29.08
CA GLN A 80 15.80 5.33 -29.85
C GLN A 80 16.06 4.14 -28.92
N LEU A 81 16.90 4.32 -27.90
CA LEU A 81 17.25 3.25 -26.96
C LEU A 81 16.07 2.82 -26.10
N VAL A 82 15.34 3.77 -25.51
CA VAL A 82 14.16 3.43 -24.70
C VAL A 82 13.00 2.90 -25.54
N SER A 83 12.92 3.28 -26.82
CA SER A 83 11.92 2.70 -27.74
C SER A 83 12.17 1.21 -27.99
N VAL A 84 13.43 0.77 -27.97
CA VAL A 84 13.81 -0.65 -28.11
C VAL A 84 13.73 -1.38 -26.76
N ASN A 85 14.20 -0.75 -25.69
CA ASN A 85 14.17 -1.31 -24.34
C ASN A 85 13.64 -0.29 -23.31
N PRO A 86 12.31 -0.25 -23.09
CA PRO A 86 11.69 0.68 -22.16
C PRO A 86 12.08 0.47 -20.70
N ASP A 87 12.63 -0.70 -20.33
CA ASP A 87 13.02 -1.02 -18.95
C ASP A 87 14.43 -0.54 -18.59
N PHE A 88 15.11 0.18 -19.49
CA PHE A 88 16.44 0.70 -19.22
C PHE A 88 16.39 1.97 -18.35
N TYR A 89 16.28 1.77 -17.04
CA TYR A 89 16.15 2.85 -16.05
C TYR A 89 17.24 3.94 -16.15
N THR A 90 18.50 3.55 -16.38
CA THR A 90 19.62 4.50 -16.48
C THR A 90 19.45 5.49 -17.63
N VAL A 91 18.87 5.04 -18.76
CA VAL A 91 18.60 5.92 -19.89
C VAL A 91 17.53 6.93 -19.53
N TRP A 92 16.43 6.50 -18.90
CA TRP A 92 15.40 7.42 -18.42
C TRP A 92 15.94 8.46 -17.44
N ASN A 93 16.89 8.09 -16.58
CA ASN A 93 17.57 9.05 -15.69
C ASN A 93 18.34 10.09 -16.51
N PHE A 94 19.14 9.64 -17.48
CA PHE A 94 19.91 10.53 -18.35
C PHE A 94 19.00 11.45 -19.17
N ARG A 95 17.87 10.95 -19.68
CA ARG A 95 16.85 11.77 -20.34
C ARG A 95 16.33 12.89 -19.44
N ARG A 96 16.00 12.59 -18.18
CA ARG A 96 15.56 13.61 -17.22
C ARG A 96 16.69 14.61 -16.89
N GLU A 97 17.93 14.16 -16.79
CA GLU A 97 19.11 15.04 -16.62
C GLU A 97 19.21 16.04 -17.79
N ILE A 98 19.08 15.58 -19.04
CA ILE A 98 19.08 16.43 -20.25
C ILE A 98 17.91 17.41 -20.24
N ILE A 99 16.68 16.94 -20.01
CA ILE A 99 15.48 17.79 -20.03
C ILE A 99 15.54 18.87 -18.95
N ASN A 100 16.03 18.53 -17.74
CA ASN A 100 16.22 19.52 -16.67
C ASN A 100 17.30 20.54 -17.02
N HIS A 101 18.40 20.11 -17.65
CA HIS A 101 19.43 21.05 -18.12
C HIS A 101 18.86 22.02 -19.16
N MET A 102 18.08 21.51 -20.13
CA MET A 102 17.39 22.35 -21.11
C MET A 102 16.42 23.33 -20.44
N LYS A 103 15.66 22.88 -19.43
CA LYS A 103 14.78 23.74 -18.63
C LYS A 103 15.54 24.89 -17.99
N ASP A 104 16.70 24.60 -17.40
CA ASP A 104 17.53 25.60 -16.73
C ASP A 104 18.12 26.62 -17.72
N GLN A 105 18.54 26.18 -18.91
CA GLN A 105 18.98 27.09 -19.98
C GLN A 105 17.84 27.98 -20.50
N MET A 106 16.61 27.48 -20.48
CA MET A 106 15.43 28.22 -20.96
C MET A 106 14.86 29.19 -19.92
N LYS A 107 15.27 29.14 -18.64
CA LYS A 107 14.74 30.04 -17.58
C LYS A 107 15.02 31.53 -17.83
N ASP A 108 16.09 31.84 -18.56
CA ASP A 108 16.47 33.22 -18.90
C ASP A 108 15.75 33.75 -20.14
N THR A 109 14.98 32.89 -20.82
CA THR A 109 14.15 33.19 -22.00
C THR A 109 12.67 33.02 -21.66
N ALA A 110 11.77 33.84 -22.21
CA ALA A 110 10.32 33.70 -22.01
C ALA A 110 9.71 32.46 -22.73
N ASP A 111 10.51 31.41 -22.98
CA ASP A 111 10.21 30.27 -23.86
C ASP A 111 9.52 29.10 -23.13
N SER A 112 8.50 29.42 -22.31
CA SER A 112 7.69 28.40 -21.62
C SER A 112 7.06 27.40 -22.62
N GLU A 113 6.64 27.88 -23.80
CA GLU A 113 6.03 27.06 -24.84
C GLU A 113 7.00 26.03 -25.46
N ALA A 114 8.28 26.39 -25.60
CA ALA A 114 9.29 25.48 -26.13
C ALA A 114 9.55 24.30 -25.17
N PHE A 115 9.58 24.57 -23.86
CA PHE A 115 9.74 23.54 -22.85
C PHE A 115 8.51 22.61 -22.78
N GLU A 116 7.30 23.17 -22.84
CA GLU A 116 6.06 22.39 -22.95
C GLU A 116 6.04 21.48 -24.18
N LYS A 117 6.57 21.94 -25.32
CA LYS A 117 6.71 21.10 -26.52
C LYS A 117 7.64 19.91 -26.31
N ILE A 118 8.74 20.09 -25.57
CA ILE A 118 9.64 18.98 -25.20
C ILE A 118 8.89 17.94 -24.35
N LEU A 119 8.13 18.39 -23.35
CA LEU A 119 7.34 17.49 -22.50
C LEU A 119 6.25 16.75 -23.27
N ARG A 120 5.56 17.40 -24.21
CA ARG A 120 4.57 16.75 -25.10
C ARG A 120 5.21 15.68 -25.98
N ASN A 121 6.39 15.94 -26.54
CA ASN A 121 7.14 14.93 -27.30
C ASN A 121 7.54 13.75 -26.41
N GLU A 122 7.92 14.01 -25.15
CA GLU A 122 8.27 12.97 -24.18
C GLU A 122 7.03 12.13 -23.80
N LEU A 123 5.84 12.72 -23.69
CA LEU A 123 4.59 11.98 -23.50
C LEU A 123 4.30 11.04 -24.67
N GLN A 124 4.54 11.48 -25.91
CA GLN A 124 4.37 10.64 -27.09
C GLN A 124 5.37 9.47 -27.10
N LEU A 125 6.61 9.71 -26.68
CA LEU A 125 7.62 8.66 -26.55
C LEU A 125 7.21 7.62 -25.50
N THR A 126 6.73 8.05 -24.33
CA THR A 126 6.26 7.11 -23.30
C THR A 126 5.06 6.30 -23.77
N GLU A 127 4.13 6.88 -24.53
CA GLU A 127 3.00 6.13 -25.11
C GLU A 127 3.48 5.04 -26.09
N ASN A 128 4.46 5.35 -26.94
CA ASN A 128 5.06 4.36 -27.83
C ASN A 128 5.79 3.26 -27.05
N CYS A 129 6.48 3.63 -25.98
CA CYS A 129 7.15 2.67 -25.09
C CYS A 129 6.14 1.76 -24.36
N LEU A 130 4.97 2.27 -23.95
CA LEU A 130 3.90 1.47 -23.37
C LEU A 130 3.34 0.45 -24.37
N LYS A 131 3.29 0.76 -25.67
CA LYS A 131 2.91 -0.22 -26.70
C LYS A 131 3.91 -1.39 -26.79
N VAL A 132 5.18 -1.15 -26.45
CA VAL A 132 6.23 -2.18 -26.40
C VAL A 132 6.17 -2.97 -25.09
N ASN A 133 6.13 -2.28 -23.95
CA ASN A 133 5.99 -2.88 -22.63
C ASN A 133 5.10 -2.03 -21.71
N TYR A 134 3.81 -2.36 -21.68
CA TYR A 134 2.79 -1.67 -20.89
C TYR A 134 2.88 -1.96 -19.37
N LYS A 135 3.82 -2.82 -18.95
CA LYS A 135 4.14 -3.15 -17.54
C LYS A 135 5.51 -2.60 -17.11
N SER A 136 6.08 -1.67 -17.87
CA SER A 136 7.38 -1.07 -17.53
C SER A 136 7.24 -0.04 -16.41
N TYR A 137 7.83 -0.32 -15.23
CA TYR A 137 7.94 0.65 -14.14
C TYR A 137 8.59 1.97 -14.61
N CYS A 138 9.63 1.86 -15.45
CA CYS A 138 10.40 3.01 -15.88
C CYS A 138 9.55 3.98 -16.71
N VAL A 139 8.72 3.46 -17.61
CA VAL A 139 7.86 4.25 -18.49
C VAL A 139 6.76 4.95 -17.69
N TRP A 140 6.08 4.23 -16.80
CA TRP A 140 5.04 4.82 -15.94
C TRP A 140 5.61 5.90 -15.02
N HIS A 141 6.76 5.65 -14.41
CA HIS A 141 7.45 6.64 -13.59
C HIS A 141 7.87 7.87 -14.40
N GLN A 142 8.41 7.69 -15.61
CA GLN A 142 8.72 8.81 -16.50
C GLN A 142 7.47 9.61 -16.82
N ARG A 143 6.34 8.95 -17.10
CA ARG A 143 5.08 9.62 -17.41
C ARG A 143 4.57 10.47 -16.23
N GLN A 144 4.62 9.95 -15.00
CA GLN A 144 4.31 10.72 -13.80
C GLN A 144 5.23 11.94 -13.64
N TRP A 145 6.53 11.77 -13.89
CA TRP A 145 7.50 12.87 -13.84
C TRP A 145 7.18 13.96 -14.86
N ILE A 146 6.78 13.60 -16.09
CA ILE A 146 6.39 14.57 -17.12
C ILE A 146 5.15 15.35 -16.68
N ILE A 147 4.08 14.66 -16.27
CA ILE A 147 2.84 15.31 -15.82
C ILE A 147 3.11 16.26 -14.65
N GLY A 148 3.99 15.89 -13.71
CA GLY A 148 4.38 16.75 -12.60
C GLY A 148 5.25 17.96 -12.97
N ASN A 149 5.79 18.02 -14.19
CA ASN A 149 6.60 19.13 -14.69
C ASN A 149 5.90 20.01 -15.73
N MET A 150 4.74 19.59 -16.22
CA MET A 150 3.90 20.39 -17.13
C MET A 150 3.16 21.48 -16.35
N THR A 151 2.97 22.63 -17.00
CA THR A 151 2.22 23.76 -16.43
C THR A 151 0.71 23.53 -16.50
N ASP A 152 0.23 22.94 -17.59
CA ASP A 152 -1.19 22.60 -17.82
C ASP A 152 -1.31 21.24 -18.54
N PRO A 153 -1.18 20.12 -17.80
CA PRO A 153 -1.31 18.77 -18.37
C PRO A 153 -2.77 18.45 -18.75
N ASP A 154 -2.98 17.80 -19.90
CA ASP A 154 -4.30 17.31 -20.32
C ASP A 154 -4.67 16.03 -19.54
N LEU A 155 -5.10 16.20 -18.29
CA LEU A 155 -5.45 15.11 -17.39
C LEU A 155 -6.64 14.28 -17.89
N LYS A 156 -7.54 14.87 -18.69
CA LYS A 156 -8.68 14.14 -19.27
C LYS A 156 -8.20 13.13 -20.29
N ASN A 157 -7.27 13.52 -21.15
CA ASN A 157 -6.65 12.59 -22.10
C ASN A 157 -5.88 11.48 -21.37
N GLU A 158 -5.19 11.79 -20.28
CA GLU A 158 -4.48 10.79 -19.47
C GLU A 158 -5.43 9.77 -18.81
N ILE A 159 -6.58 10.20 -18.30
CA ILE A 159 -7.63 9.29 -17.80
C ILE A 159 -8.17 8.43 -18.93
N SER A 160 -8.41 9.00 -20.12
CA SER A 160 -8.87 8.26 -21.30
C SER A 160 -7.87 7.18 -21.71
N LEU A 161 -6.57 7.50 -21.74
CA LEU A 161 -5.50 6.54 -21.99
C LEU A 161 -5.54 5.38 -20.99
N CYS A 162 -5.70 5.68 -19.69
CA CYS A 162 -5.83 4.65 -18.66
C CYS A 162 -7.03 3.73 -18.93
N ASN A 163 -8.18 4.31 -19.30
CA ASN A 163 -9.38 3.54 -19.58
C ASN A 163 -9.16 2.58 -20.77
N GLN A 164 -8.48 3.03 -21.83
CA GLN A 164 -8.11 2.19 -22.97
C GLN A 164 -7.14 1.07 -22.56
N LEU A 165 -6.08 1.38 -21.80
CA LEU A 165 -5.12 0.37 -21.36
C LEU A 165 -5.74 -0.66 -20.40
N LEU A 166 -6.68 -0.25 -19.55
CA LEU A 166 -7.45 -1.13 -18.67
C LEU A 166 -8.56 -1.90 -19.39
N GLN A 167 -8.88 -1.60 -20.65
CA GLN A 167 -9.67 -2.50 -21.50
C GLN A 167 -8.80 -3.63 -22.07
N LEU A 168 -7.50 -3.38 -22.28
CA LEU A 168 -6.56 -4.37 -22.80
C LEU A 168 -6.04 -5.32 -21.72
N ASP A 169 -5.70 -4.78 -20.54
CA ASP A 169 -5.31 -5.55 -19.36
C ASP A 169 -5.91 -4.89 -18.11
N GLU A 170 -7.09 -5.36 -17.74
CA GLU A 170 -7.87 -4.85 -16.60
C GLU A 170 -7.21 -5.05 -15.24
N ARG A 171 -6.16 -5.89 -15.17
CA ARG A 171 -5.39 -6.21 -13.95
C ARG A 171 -4.02 -5.54 -13.94
N ASN A 172 -3.76 -4.62 -14.88
CA ASN A 172 -2.50 -3.87 -14.90
C ASN A 172 -2.45 -2.87 -13.73
N PHE A 173 -1.83 -3.28 -12.62
CA PHE A 173 -1.72 -2.45 -11.43
C PHE A 173 -0.96 -1.14 -11.69
N HIS A 174 0.02 -1.10 -12.61
CA HIS A 174 0.70 0.14 -12.96
C HIS A 174 -0.24 1.18 -13.56
N CYS A 175 -1.16 0.72 -14.42
CA CYS A 175 -2.15 1.60 -15.03
C CYS A 175 -3.19 2.06 -14.01
N TRP A 176 -3.59 1.20 -13.08
CA TRP A 176 -4.47 1.57 -11.97
C TRP A 176 -3.83 2.59 -11.02
N ASP A 177 -2.55 2.40 -10.68
CA ASP A 177 -1.76 3.34 -9.87
C ASP A 177 -1.62 4.69 -10.57
N TYR A 178 -1.27 4.67 -11.86
CA TYR A 178 -1.18 5.89 -12.67
C TYR A 178 -2.53 6.60 -12.81
N ARG A 179 -3.62 5.86 -13.06
CA ARG A 179 -4.97 6.44 -13.10
C ARG A 179 -5.33 7.10 -11.76
N THR A 180 -5.01 6.45 -10.64
CA THR A 180 -5.24 7.02 -9.30
C THR A 180 -4.45 8.32 -9.11
N PHE A 181 -3.19 8.36 -9.55
CA PHE A 181 -2.37 9.57 -9.54
C PHE A 181 -2.98 10.70 -10.37
N VAL A 182 -3.38 10.43 -11.61
CA VAL A 182 -3.98 11.44 -12.51
C VAL A 182 -5.34 11.92 -11.98
N SER A 183 -6.20 11.01 -11.49
CA SER A 183 -7.49 11.38 -10.89
C SER A 183 -7.33 12.32 -9.70
N LYS A 184 -6.34 12.06 -8.83
CA LYS A 184 -6.03 12.96 -7.70
C LYS A 184 -5.58 14.35 -8.16
N LEU A 185 -4.71 14.42 -9.19
CA LEU A 185 -4.29 15.70 -9.78
C LEU A 185 -5.47 16.44 -10.43
N ALA A 186 -6.37 15.71 -11.08
CA ALA A 186 -7.56 16.26 -11.71
C ALA A 186 -8.63 16.71 -10.70
N LYS A 187 -8.44 16.41 -9.40
CA LYS A 187 -9.45 16.59 -8.36
C LYS A 187 -10.77 15.92 -8.73
N ALA A 188 -10.68 14.74 -9.36
CA ALA A 188 -11.84 13.91 -9.64
C ALA A 188 -12.53 13.53 -8.34
N SER A 189 -13.87 13.49 -8.34
CA SER A 189 -14.62 13.20 -7.13
C SER A 189 -14.56 11.71 -6.80
N GLU A 190 -14.75 11.37 -5.52
CA GLU A 190 -14.85 9.98 -5.08
C GLU A 190 -15.99 9.25 -5.79
N GLU A 191 -17.10 9.92 -6.10
CA GLU A 191 -18.22 9.36 -6.85
C GLU A 191 -17.82 8.95 -8.27
N GLU A 192 -17.06 9.79 -9.00
CA GLU A 192 -16.54 9.43 -10.33
C GLU A 192 -15.62 8.20 -10.28
N GLY A 193 -14.83 8.07 -9.20
CA GLY A 193 -14.01 6.90 -8.94
C GLY A 193 -14.85 5.65 -8.64
N LEU A 194 -15.89 5.79 -7.81
CA LEU A 194 -16.80 4.71 -7.46
C LEU A 194 -17.61 4.26 -8.67
N GLU A 195 -18.09 5.15 -9.52
CA GLU A 195 -18.78 4.82 -10.76
C GLU A 195 -17.85 4.03 -11.70
N PHE A 196 -16.60 4.49 -11.86
CA PHE A 196 -15.63 3.79 -12.71
C PHE A 196 -15.32 2.37 -12.20
N THR A 197 -15.11 2.20 -10.89
CA THR A 197 -14.84 0.87 -10.32
C THR A 197 -16.04 -0.05 -10.40
N LEU A 198 -17.26 0.49 -10.21
CA LEU A 198 -18.50 -0.26 -10.41
C LEU A 198 -18.60 -0.77 -11.84
N HIS A 199 -18.41 0.10 -12.83
CA HIS A 199 -18.45 -0.28 -14.23
C HIS A 199 -17.44 -1.39 -14.57
N LYS A 200 -16.24 -1.34 -13.97
CA LYS A 200 -15.23 -2.40 -14.16
C LYS A 200 -15.60 -3.72 -13.48
N ILE A 201 -16.27 -3.69 -12.33
CA ILE A 201 -16.81 -4.87 -11.65
C ILE A 201 -17.95 -5.48 -12.48
N GLU A 202 -18.84 -4.66 -13.02
CA GLU A 202 -19.95 -5.12 -13.89
C GLU A 202 -19.43 -5.76 -15.19
N GLN A 203 -18.34 -5.22 -15.75
CA GLN A 203 -17.67 -5.83 -16.90
C GLN A 203 -17.02 -7.18 -16.55
N ASN A 204 -16.36 -7.25 -15.39
CA ASN A 204 -15.73 -8.46 -14.90
C ASN A 204 -15.61 -8.45 -13.37
N PHE A 205 -16.50 -9.20 -12.70
CA PHE A 205 -16.50 -9.29 -11.24
C PHE A 205 -15.28 -10.05 -10.69
N SER A 206 -14.53 -10.77 -11.52
CA SER A 206 -13.25 -11.40 -11.14
C SER A 206 -12.07 -10.41 -11.13
N ASN A 207 -12.28 -9.15 -11.49
CA ASN A 207 -11.23 -8.14 -11.49
C ASN A 207 -10.95 -7.63 -10.06
N PHE A 208 -10.01 -8.28 -9.37
CA PHE A 208 -9.56 -7.88 -8.03
C PHE A 208 -9.10 -6.41 -7.94
N SER A 209 -8.45 -5.87 -8.97
CA SER A 209 -8.01 -4.48 -8.96
C SER A 209 -9.18 -3.52 -8.79
N SER A 210 -10.31 -3.79 -9.43
CA SER A 210 -11.50 -2.94 -9.32
C SER A 210 -12.07 -2.94 -7.89
N TRP A 211 -12.18 -4.12 -7.28
CA TRP A 211 -12.59 -4.26 -5.86
C TRP A 211 -11.63 -3.58 -4.89
N TYR A 212 -10.32 -3.76 -5.10
CA TYR A 212 -9.30 -3.11 -4.28
C TYR A 212 -9.39 -1.58 -4.35
N HIS A 213 -9.42 -1.01 -5.56
CA HIS A 213 -9.53 0.44 -5.72
C HIS A 213 -10.86 0.98 -5.19
N ARG A 214 -11.97 0.24 -5.34
CA ARG A 214 -13.25 0.59 -4.73
C ARG A 214 -13.15 0.67 -3.20
N SER A 215 -12.49 -0.30 -2.56
CA SER A 215 -12.27 -0.29 -1.10
C SER A 215 -11.45 0.92 -0.63
N CYS A 216 -10.45 1.34 -1.41
CA CYS A 216 -9.64 2.52 -1.12
C CYS A 216 -10.47 3.81 -1.24
N LEU A 217 -11.33 3.91 -2.26
CA LEU A 217 -12.21 5.06 -2.46
C LEU A 217 -13.20 5.20 -1.30
N PHE A 218 -13.88 4.12 -0.91
CA PHE A 218 -14.76 4.13 0.27
C PHE A 218 -14.00 4.54 1.54
N ARG A 219 -12.77 4.02 1.74
CA ARG A 219 -11.96 4.43 2.89
C ARG A 219 -11.62 5.92 2.86
N SER A 220 -11.25 6.45 1.70
CA SER A 220 -10.92 7.87 1.53
C SER A 220 -12.14 8.75 1.80
N ALA A 221 -13.30 8.37 1.24
CA ALA A 221 -14.52 9.15 1.34
C ALA A 221 -15.11 9.16 2.74
N VAL A 222 -15.10 8.01 3.43
CA VAL A 222 -15.50 7.93 4.86
C VAL A 222 -14.53 8.71 5.75
N ALA A 223 -13.26 8.80 5.35
CA ALA A 223 -12.25 9.56 6.07
C ALA A 223 -12.23 11.05 5.72
N SER A 224 -13.00 11.55 4.74
CA SER A 224 -13.10 12.99 4.51
C SER A 224 -14.03 13.64 5.53
N ASP A 225 -13.88 14.95 5.76
CA ASP A 225 -14.78 15.72 6.65
C ASP A 225 -16.00 16.26 5.87
N ASP A 226 -16.17 15.85 4.61
CA ASP A 226 -17.16 16.43 3.69
C ASP A 226 -18.60 15.97 3.97
N GLY A 227 -18.81 15.17 5.01
CA GLY A 227 -20.14 14.82 5.51
C GLY A 227 -20.94 13.91 4.58
N TYR A 228 -20.28 13.15 3.70
CA TYR A 228 -20.96 12.24 2.79
C TYR A 228 -21.55 11.05 3.56
N ASP A 229 -22.87 10.92 3.53
CA ASP A 229 -23.59 9.80 4.14
C ASP A 229 -23.53 8.57 3.21
N PHE A 230 -22.73 7.58 3.62
CA PHE A 230 -22.59 6.31 2.92
C PHE A 230 -23.59 5.23 3.37
N SER A 231 -24.53 5.54 4.28
CA SER A 231 -25.43 4.56 4.89
C SER A 231 -26.17 3.70 3.85
N GLN A 232 -26.66 4.32 2.77
CA GLN A 232 -27.35 3.61 1.69
C GLN A 232 -26.40 2.83 0.78
N GLN A 233 -25.22 3.40 0.50
CA GLN A 233 -24.20 2.82 -0.37
C GLN A 233 -23.62 1.55 0.25
N TRP A 234 -23.44 1.49 1.57
CA TRP A 234 -22.98 0.26 2.23
C TRP A 234 -23.88 -0.93 1.97
N LYS A 235 -25.21 -0.73 1.99
CA LYS A 235 -26.15 -1.81 1.68
C LYS A 235 -26.01 -2.27 0.22
N GLN A 236 -25.87 -1.31 -0.70
CA GLN A 236 -25.64 -1.61 -2.12
C GLN A 236 -24.33 -2.37 -2.35
N GLU A 237 -23.28 -2.09 -1.57
CA GLU A 237 -22.02 -2.84 -1.64
C GLU A 237 -22.18 -4.31 -1.22
N TYR A 238 -23.00 -4.57 -0.19
CA TYR A 238 -23.31 -5.94 0.23
C TYR A 238 -24.08 -6.67 -0.86
N ASP A 239 -25.13 -6.06 -1.43
CA ASP A 239 -25.88 -6.65 -2.54
C ASP A 239 -24.97 -6.91 -3.76
N LEU A 240 -24.08 -5.98 -4.09
CA LEU A 240 -23.14 -6.09 -5.21
C LEU A 240 -22.18 -7.27 -5.02
N VAL A 241 -21.55 -7.39 -3.85
CA VAL A 241 -20.57 -8.46 -3.60
C VAL A 241 -21.23 -9.82 -3.41
N GLU A 242 -22.42 -9.89 -2.81
CA GLU A 242 -23.21 -11.12 -2.71
C GLU A 242 -23.58 -11.64 -4.09
N ASN A 243 -24.08 -10.77 -4.98
CA ASN A 243 -24.39 -11.15 -6.36
C ASN A 243 -23.15 -11.71 -7.09
N ALA A 244 -21.97 -11.11 -6.90
CA ALA A 244 -20.72 -11.61 -7.48
C ALA A 244 -20.35 -12.99 -6.92
N ILE A 245 -20.42 -13.19 -5.60
CA ILE A 245 -20.16 -14.46 -4.92
C ILE A 245 -21.12 -15.56 -5.37
N PHE A 246 -22.42 -15.25 -5.50
CA PHE A 246 -23.41 -16.24 -5.94
C PHE A 246 -23.30 -16.55 -7.43
N THR A 247 -22.83 -15.61 -8.24
CA THR A 247 -22.59 -15.82 -9.68
C THR A 247 -21.39 -16.75 -9.91
N ASP A 248 -20.29 -16.55 -9.19
CA ASP A 248 -19.15 -17.47 -9.18
C ASP A 248 -18.57 -17.63 -7.77
N PRO A 249 -18.97 -18.68 -7.02
CA PRO A 249 -18.45 -18.94 -5.69
C PRO A 249 -16.95 -19.22 -5.65
N THR A 250 -16.36 -19.60 -6.79
CA THR A 250 -14.94 -19.94 -6.89
C THR A 250 -14.05 -18.74 -7.13
N ASP A 251 -14.58 -17.60 -7.57
CA ASP A 251 -13.83 -16.35 -7.71
C ASP A 251 -13.32 -15.88 -6.34
N GLN A 252 -12.06 -15.48 -6.20
CA GLN A 252 -11.50 -15.05 -4.90
C GLN A 252 -11.73 -13.58 -4.61
N SER A 253 -11.88 -12.77 -5.64
CA SER A 253 -11.85 -11.31 -5.56
C SER A 253 -13.03 -10.79 -4.76
N ALA A 254 -14.23 -11.29 -5.07
CA ALA A 254 -15.45 -10.92 -4.37
C ALA A 254 -15.40 -11.33 -2.88
N TRP A 255 -14.86 -12.51 -2.55
CA TRP A 255 -14.70 -12.93 -1.14
C TRP A 255 -13.75 -12.03 -0.34
N PHE A 256 -12.62 -11.62 -0.93
CA PHE A 256 -11.70 -10.70 -0.26
C PHE A 256 -12.35 -9.33 -0.02
N TYR A 257 -13.09 -8.82 -1.00
CA TYR A 257 -13.84 -7.58 -0.85
C TYR A 257 -14.93 -7.70 0.23
N HIS A 258 -15.67 -8.81 0.23
CA HIS A 258 -16.68 -9.11 1.24
C HIS A 258 -16.09 -9.18 2.66
N LYS A 259 -14.94 -9.85 2.84
CA LYS A 259 -14.22 -9.88 4.12
C LYS A 259 -13.85 -8.47 4.58
N TRP A 260 -13.34 -7.64 3.66
CA TRP A 260 -13.06 -6.24 3.96
C TRP A 260 -14.34 -5.50 4.35
N LEU A 261 -15.43 -5.62 3.59
CA LEU A 261 -16.70 -4.93 3.81
C LEU A 261 -17.30 -5.26 5.19
N VAL A 262 -17.33 -6.55 5.56
CA VAL A 262 -17.77 -6.99 6.89
C VAL A 262 -16.89 -6.39 7.98
N SER A 263 -15.57 -6.33 7.76
CA SER A 263 -14.63 -5.77 8.74
C SER A 263 -14.80 -4.27 8.96
N THR A 264 -15.41 -3.53 8.01
CA THR A 264 -15.66 -2.09 8.20
C THR A 264 -16.85 -1.83 9.13
N ASN A 265 -17.77 -2.79 9.29
CA ASN A 265 -19.04 -2.65 10.01
C ASN A 265 -19.79 -1.38 9.57
N TYR A 266 -20.27 -1.33 8.31
CA TYR A 266 -20.92 -0.13 7.73
C TYR A 266 -20.06 1.14 7.85
N GLY A 267 -18.74 0.99 7.73
CA GLY A 267 -17.80 2.11 7.84
C GLY A 267 -17.46 2.56 9.27
N HIS A 268 -18.16 2.08 10.30
CA HIS A 268 -17.90 2.46 11.70
C HIS A 268 -16.45 2.20 12.11
N ASN A 269 -15.85 1.08 11.68
CA ASN A 269 -14.46 0.76 12.01
C ASN A 269 -13.44 1.62 11.25
N ILE A 270 -13.83 2.24 10.13
CA ILE A 270 -12.99 3.21 9.40
C ILE A 270 -13.00 4.56 10.14
N LEU A 271 -14.18 5.02 10.54
CA LEU A 271 -14.34 6.26 11.33
C LEU A 271 -13.67 6.15 12.70
N ASN A 272 -13.80 4.99 13.35
CA ASN A 272 -13.10 4.71 14.59
C ASN A 272 -11.58 4.82 14.40
N ALA A 273 -11.00 4.37 13.28
CA ALA A 273 -9.56 4.56 13.03
C ALA A 273 -9.14 6.04 12.84
N LYS A 274 -10.06 6.92 12.42
CA LYS A 274 -9.85 8.37 12.27
C LYS A 274 -10.05 9.13 13.59
N GLN A 275 -11.10 8.81 14.35
CA GLN A 275 -11.35 9.36 15.70
C GLN A 275 -10.36 8.82 16.73
N LEU A 276 -9.99 7.55 16.65
CA LEU A 276 -8.89 6.92 17.38
C LEU A 276 -7.56 7.14 16.65
N GLY A 277 -7.27 8.34 16.10
CA GLY A 277 -6.06 8.56 15.31
C GLY A 277 -4.81 8.01 16.00
N TYR A 278 -4.43 6.77 15.71
CA TYR A 278 -3.78 5.87 16.69
C TYR A 278 -3.84 6.39 18.14
N GLU A 279 -5.03 6.53 18.72
CA GLU A 279 -5.09 6.82 20.15
C GLU A 279 -4.41 5.61 20.81
N ASN A 280 -3.22 5.85 21.37
CA ASN A 280 -2.37 4.86 22.04
C ASN A 280 -3.05 4.23 23.27
N VAL A 281 -4.38 4.32 23.37
CA VAL A 281 -5.20 3.82 24.45
C VAL A 281 -5.25 2.30 24.37
N VAL A 282 -4.72 1.68 25.41
CA VAL A 282 -4.78 0.23 25.62
C VAL A 282 -5.81 0.02 26.72
N LYS A 283 -6.92 -0.64 26.40
CA LYS A 283 -7.96 -0.92 27.39
C LYS A 283 -7.59 -2.17 28.16
N ILE A 284 -7.88 -2.18 29.45
CA ILE A 284 -7.83 -3.40 30.26
C ILE A 284 -9.15 -4.15 30.02
N ASN A 285 -9.08 -5.27 29.31
CA ASN A 285 -10.23 -6.12 29.06
C ASN A 285 -10.61 -6.95 30.29
N ARG A 286 -9.61 -7.42 31.04
CA ARG A 286 -9.82 -8.33 32.17
C ARG A 286 -8.73 -8.20 33.21
N VAL A 287 -9.11 -8.33 34.48
CA VAL A 287 -8.18 -8.51 35.60
C VAL A 287 -8.59 -9.78 36.34
N VAL A 288 -7.63 -10.67 36.59
CA VAL A 288 -7.84 -11.95 37.28
C VAL A 288 -6.85 -12.05 38.42
N LEU A 289 -7.36 -12.16 39.64
CA LEU A 289 -6.58 -12.48 40.82
C LEU A 289 -6.77 -13.96 41.15
N ASN A 290 -5.67 -14.72 41.16
CA ASN A 290 -5.62 -16.13 41.53
C ASN A 290 -4.82 -16.27 42.82
N THR A 291 -5.52 -16.42 43.94
CA THR A 291 -4.91 -16.57 45.26
C THR A 291 -4.24 -17.94 45.45
N THR A 292 -4.69 -18.98 44.74
CA THR A 292 -4.13 -20.33 44.80
C THR A 292 -2.72 -20.42 44.20
N HIS A 293 -2.49 -19.69 43.12
CA HIS A 293 -1.20 -19.66 42.41
C HIS A 293 -0.44 -18.35 42.64
N ALA A 294 -0.90 -17.52 43.57
CA ALA A 294 -0.32 -16.21 43.86
C ALA A 294 -0.06 -15.39 42.57
N LEU A 295 -1.08 -15.21 41.74
CA LEU A 295 -0.96 -14.53 40.45
C LEU A 295 -2.01 -13.43 40.29
N LEU A 296 -1.59 -12.26 39.81
CA LEU A 296 -2.46 -11.25 39.23
C LEU A 296 -2.23 -11.20 37.72
N VAL A 297 -3.28 -11.36 36.93
CA VAL A 297 -3.22 -11.36 35.46
C VAL A 297 -4.08 -10.23 34.92
N VAL A 298 -3.56 -9.49 33.96
CA VAL A 298 -4.25 -8.44 33.22
C VAL A 298 -4.26 -8.78 31.74
N SER A 299 -5.44 -8.72 31.14
CA SER A 299 -5.64 -8.85 29.70
C SER A 299 -5.96 -7.48 29.10
N LEU A 300 -5.34 -7.18 27.96
CA LEU A 300 -5.38 -5.89 27.29
C LEU A 300 -6.08 -6.01 25.93
N SER A 301 -6.60 -4.90 25.43
CA SER A 301 -7.27 -4.82 24.12
C SER A 301 -6.34 -4.93 22.92
N ARG A 302 -5.03 -4.73 23.12
CA ARG A 302 -3.98 -4.86 22.11
C ARG A 302 -2.65 -5.27 22.77
N PRO A 303 -1.71 -5.84 22.01
CA PRO A 303 -0.45 -6.27 22.59
C PRO A 303 0.40 -5.06 22.92
N LEU A 304 1.14 -5.17 24.03
CA LEU A 304 2.16 -4.21 24.38
C LEU A 304 3.54 -4.81 24.13
N LYS A 305 4.40 -4.05 23.45
CA LYS A 305 5.81 -4.39 23.26
C LYS A 305 6.66 -4.21 24.53
N HIS A 306 6.16 -3.41 25.46
CA HIS A 306 6.82 -3.09 26.72
C HIS A 306 5.89 -3.37 27.89
N LYS A 307 6.47 -3.52 29.09
CA LYS A 307 5.72 -3.72 30.32
C LYS A 307 4.68 -2.61 30.52
N PRO A 308 3.45 -2.94 30.97
CA PRO A 308 2.39 -1.96 31.12
C PRO A 308 2.72 -0.96 32.24
N LEU A 309 2.54 0.34 31.97
CA LEU A 309 2.70 1.42 32.95
C LEU A 309 1.47 1.55 33.87
N ILE A 310 1.08 0.43 34.49
CA ILE A 310 -0.06 0.32 35.40
C ILE A 310 0.49 0.20 36.82
N SER A 311 0.07 1.09 37.72
CA SER A 311 0.28 0.98 39.16
C SER A 311 -0.77 0.01 39.72
N VAL A 312 -0.30 -1.01 40.42
CA VAL A 312 -1.18 -1.91 41.15
C VAL A 312 -0.82 -1.78 42.62
N VAL A 313 -1.80 -1.46 43.46
CA VAL A 313 -1.65 -1.43 44.91
C VAL A 313 -2.46 -2.57 45.49
N ILE A 314 -1.79 -3.51 46.14
CA ILE A 314 -2.38 -4.67 46.81
C ILE A 314 -2.10 -4.50 48.29
N ASN A 315 -3.14 -4.42 49.13
CA ASN A 315 -2.98 -4.27 50.59
C ASN A 315 -2.04 -3.11 51.01
N ASN A 316 -2.16 -1.95 50.36
CA ASN A 316 -1.29 -0.78 50.53
C ASN A 316 0.18 -0.98 50.12
N GLN A 317 0.54 -2.07 49.45
CA GLN A 317 1.85 -2.25 48.82
C GLN A 317 1.77 -2.02 47.32
N MET A 318 2.63 -1.15 46.80
CA MET A 318 2.69 -0.78 45.39
C MET A 318 3.57 -1.74 44.62
N VAL A 319 3.03 -2.28 43.53
CA VAL A 319 3.73 -3.07 42.53
C VAL A 319 4.48 -2.12 41.59
N THR A 320 5.73 -2.46 41.28
CA THR A 320 6.60 -1.69 40.40
C THR A 320 6.54 -2.21 38.97
N ASN A 321 6.98 -1.39 38.01
CA ASN A 321 6.98 -1.78 36.59
C ASN A 321 7.88 -3.01 36.31
N SER A 322 8.90 -3.26 37.13
CA SER A 322 9.77 -4.45 37.01
C SER A 322 9.04 -5.77 37.26
N ASP A 323 7.94 -5.75 38.00
CA ASP A 323 7.24 -6.96 38.47
C ASP A 323 6.33 -7.60 37.41
N TRP A 324 6.06 -6.86 36.32
CA TRP A 324 5.25 -7.38 35.20
C TRP A 324 6.03 -8.38 34.36
N ASN A 325 5.40 -9.51 34.10
CA ASN A 325 5.86 -10.58 33.23
C ASN A 325 4.84 -10.82 32.13
N SER A 326 5.28 -11.44 31.03
CA SER A 326 4.39 -11.84 29.95
C SER A 326 4.69 -13.28 29.54
N PRO A 327 3.71 -14.05 29.04
CA PRO A 327 3.95 -15.43 28.60
C PRO A 327 4.88 -15.53 27.38
N ASN A 328 4.98 -14.46 26.58
CA ASN A 328 5.61 -14.49 25.26
C ASN A 328 6.89 -13.62 25.16
N ASP A 329 7.34 -13.02 26.27
CA ASP A 329 8.48 -12.07 26.41
C ASP A 329 8.47 -10.80 25.54
N VAL A 330 7.80 -10.81 24.38
CA VAL A 330 7.70 -9.73 23.41
C VAL A 330 6.28 -9.66 22.86
N ASP A 331 5.67 -8.47 22.92
CA ASP A 331 4.36 -8.17 22.34
C ASP A 331 3.20 -9.04 22.89
N SER A 332 2.77 -8.74 24.11
CA SER A 332 1.75 -9.53 24.81
C SER A 332 0.48 -8.73 25.12
N ASN A 333 -0.68 -9.36 24.88
CA ASN A 333 -1.98 -8.90 25.37
C ASN A 333 -2.19 -9.26 26.84
N VAL A 334 -1.40 -10.19 27.37
CA VAL A 334 -1.55 -10.73 28.71
C VAL A 334 -0.30 -10.45 29.52
N TRP A 335 -0.47 -9.78 30.64
CA TRP A 335 0.59 -9.44 31.57
C TRP A 335 0.24 -9.96 32.94
N PHE A 336 1.23 -10.43 33.70
CA PHE A 336 0.98 -10.97 35.02
C PHE A 336 2.08 -10.62 36.02
N ILE A 337 1.73 -10.66 37.30
CA ILE A 337 2.61 -10.43 38.43
C ILE A 337 2.49 -11.64 39.37
N HIS A 338 3.64 -12.17 39.80
CA HIS A 338 3.70 -13.13 40.90
C HIS A 338 3.56 -12.38 42.23
N LEU A 339 2.62 -12.80 43.05
CA LEU A 339 2.29 -12.21 44.35
C LEU A 339 3.12 -12.79 45.49
N ASP A 340 3.89 -13.85 45.25
CA ASP A 340 4.78 -14.47 46.24
C ASP A 340 5.88 -13.51 46.75
N THR A 341 6.14 -12.43 46.01
CA THR A 341 7.08 -11.35 46.38
C THR A 341 6.45 -10.29 47.32
N ILE A 342 5.14 -10.39 47.58
CA ILE A 342 4.35 -9.45 48.39
C ILE A 342 3.78 -10.27 49.57
N PRO A 343 4.21 -10.04 50.82
CA PRO A 343 3.75 -10.83 51.96
C PRO A 343 2.28 -10.51 52.29
N ILE A 344 1.35 -11.27 51.68
CA ILE A 344 -0.09 -11.10 51.85
C ILE A 344 -0.59 -12.12 52.88
N THR A 345 -0.79 -11.67 54.12
CA THR A 345 -1.40 -12.51 55.18
C THR A 345 -2.93 -12.45 55.19
N GLN A 346 -3.53 -11.37 54.67
CA GLN A 346 -4.98 -11.17 54.46
C GLN A 346 -5.19 -10.22 53.27
N PHE A 347 -6.19 -10.47 52.40
CA PHE A 347 -6.52 -9.59 51.29
C PHE A 347 -7.52 -8.51 51.74
N ASN A 348 -7.06 -7.26 51.76
CA ASN A 348 -7.79 -6.09 52.26
C ASN A 348 -8.10 -5.06 51.15
N GLY A 349 -7.75 -5.36 49.89
CA GLY A 349 -8.12 -4.53 48.74
C GLY A 349 -7.11 -4.57 47.59
N LEU A 350 -7.63 -4.39 46.37
CA LEU A 350 -6.86 -4.20 45.14
C LEU A 350 -7.26 -2.87 44.53
N THR A 351 -6.27 -2.01 44.30
CA THR A 351 -6.42 -0.77 43.54
C THR A 351 -5.53 -0.85 42.30
N ILE A 352 -6.10 -0.55 41.15
CA ILE A 352 -5.36 -0.46 39.90
C ILE A 352 -5.52 0.96 39.39
N SER A 353 -4.41 1.67 39.32
CA SER A 353 -4.36 3.07 38.87
C SER A 353 -3.25 3.22 37.83
N PRO A 354 -3.36 4.11 36.84
CA PRO A 354 -2.24 4.42 35.96
C PRO A 354 -1.08 5.03 36.76
N ILE A 355 0.17 4.79 36.36
CA ILE A 355 1.30 5.58 36.87
C ILE A 355 1.22 6.95 36.17
N PRO A 356 1.09 8.08 36.88
CA PRO A 356 1.14 9.40 36.25
C PRO A 356 2.54 9.61 35.67
N THR A 357 2.70 9.41 34.36
CA THR A 357 3.92 9.79 33.66
C THR A 357 4.04 11.31 33.70
N PHE A 358 5.14 11.78 34.29
CA PHE A 358 5.62 13.15 34.13
C PHE A 358 5.52 13.54 32.65
N ALA A 359 4.84 14.66 32.41
CA ALA A 359 4.73 15.28 31.11
C ALA A 359 6.12 15.55 30.52
N VAL A 360 6.53 14.73 29.56
CA VAL A 360 7.45 15.14 28.50
C VAL A 360 6.81 14.68 27.20
N ASN A 361 6.18 15.64 26.54
CA ASN A 361 5.54 15.60 25.21
C ASN A 361 4.10 15.04 25.16
N SER A 362 3.15 15.97 25.37
CA SER A 362 1.80 16.01 24.78
C SER A 362 0.89 14.79 24.90
N GLU A 363 0.88 14.09 26.04
CA GLU A 363 -0.15 13.10 26.36
C GLU A 363 -0.78 13.43 27.71
N SER A 364 -1.94 14.08 27.70
CA SER A 364 -2.74 14.30 28.90
C SER A 364 -3.68 13.11 29.10
N VAL A 365 -3.33 12.23 30.04
CA VAL A 365 -4.20 11.12 30.48
C VAL A 365 -4.89 11.54 31.78
N GLU A 366 -6.17 11.91 31.69
CA GLU A 366 -7.04 11.98 32.88
C GLU A 366 -7.83 10.68 33.00
N LEU A 367 -7.57 9.87 34.04
CA LEU A 367 -8.33 8.63 34.31
C LEU A 367 -8.53 8.41 35.81
N LEU A 368 -9.73 7.93 36.18
CA LEU A 368 -10.26 7.72 37.53
C LEU A 368 -9.72 6.44 38.23
N ASP A 369 -9.64 6.51 39.56
CA ASP A 369 -9.23 5.41 40.47
C ASP A 369 -10.21 4.21 40.46
N ILE A 370 -9.70 2.99 40.33
CA ILE A 370 -10.48 1.74 40.51
C ILE A 370 -10.21 1.18 41.91
N LYS A 371 -11.18 1.31 42.82
CA LYS A 371 -11.21 0.58 44.10
C LYS A 371 -12.06 -0.67 43.98
N VAL A 372 -11.49 -1.84 44.31
CA VAL A 372 -12.24 -3.10 44.43
C VAL A 372 -12.21 -3.54 45.89
N ASP A 373 -13.32 -3.33 46.60
CA ASP A 373 -13.44 -3.60 48.04
C ASP A 373 -13.79 -5.06 48.38
N ASP A 374 -14.09 -5.92 47.39
CA ASP A 374 -14.39 -7.34 47.63
C ASP A 374 -14.09 -8.20 46.39
N MET A 375 -13.25 -9.23 46.57
CA MET A 375 -12.89 -10.21 45.53
C MET A 375 -13.25 -11.62 46.01
N ASN A 376 -14.46 -12.11 45.68
CA ASN A 376 -14.72 -13.54 45.71
C ASN A 376 -14.17 -14.19 44.43
N ASN A 377 -13.53 -15.35 44.59
CA ASN A 377 -12.84 -16.12 43.55
C ASN A 377 -13.66 -16.14 42.25
N THR A 378 -13.05 -15.67 41.17
CA THR A 378 -13.59 -15.60 39.80
C THR A 378 -14.87 -14.76 39.64
N THR A 379 -14.79 -13.45 39.87
CA THR A 379 -15.79 -12.51 39.36
C THR A 379 -15.30 -11.89 38.04
N GLU A 380 -16.01 -12.19 36.95
CA GLU A 380 -15.85 -11.51 35.67
C GLU A 380 -16.41 -10.10 35.82
N LYS A 381 -15.54 -9.10 35.99
CA LYS A 381 -15.91 -7.69 35.87
C LYS A 381 -15.27 -7.15 34.59
N VAL A 382 -16.11 -6.90 33.58
CA VAL A 382 -15.71 -6.19 32.36
C VAL A 382 -15.73 -4.70 32.70
N PHE A 383 -14.56 -4.08 32.73
CA PHE A 383 -14.45 -2.63 32.97
C PHE A 383 -14.43 -1.92 31.62
N VAL A 384 -15.61 -1.46 31.19
CA VAL A 384 -15.76 -0.71 29.94
C VAL A 384 -15.54 0.77 30.24
N TRP A 385 -14.52 1.36 29.65
CA TRP A 385 -14.41 2.82 29.50
C TRP A 385 -15.15 3.23 28.23
N GLU A 386 -16.23 3.99 28.40
CA GLU A 386 -16.85 4.79 27.35
C GLU A 386 -16.61 6.26 27.69
N ARG A 387 -15.89 6.97 26.82
CA ARG A 387 -16.03 8.41 26.76
C ARG A 387 -17.51 8.69 26.45
N LYS A 388 -18.16 9.59 27.18
CA LYS A 388 -19.41 10.21 26.71
C LYS A 388 -19.05 11.01 25.44
N SER A 389 -19.02 10.35 24.30
CA SER A 389 -19.13 11.03 23.02
C SER A 389 -20.54 11.58 22.95
N HIS A 390 -20.66 12.89 22.75
CA HIS A 390 -21.92 13.50 22.38
C HIS A 390 -22.56 12.69 21.24
N ASN A 391 -23.79 12.21 21.45
CA ASN A 391 -24.71 11.63 20.48
C ASN A 391 -24.06 10.99 19.24
N LEU A 392 -23.52 9.79 19.40
CA LEU A 392 -23.55 8.81 18.30
C LEU A 392 -24.73 7.91 18.63
N ASP A 393 -25.85 8.17 17.97
CA ASP A 393 -27.07 7.39 18.11
C ASP A 393 -26.77 5.90 17.95
N GLN A 394 -27.44 5.09 18.77
CA GLN A 394 -27.54 3.65 18.60
C GLN A 394 -28.18 3.35 17.24
N GLN A 395 -27.42 3.31 16.16
CA GLN A 395 -27.91 2.87 14.86
C GLN A 395 -26.97 1.85 14.22
N SER A 396 -27.58 0.67 13.96
CA SER A 396 -27.11 -0.51 13.25
C SER A 396 -25.75 -1.09 13.63
N THR A 397 -25.73 -1.85 14.73
CA THR A 397 -24.96 -3.09 14.71
C THR A 397 -25.47 -3.97 13.55
N LEU A 398 -24.58 -4.67 12.83
CA LEU A 398 -24.98 -5.66 11.83
C LEU A 398 -26.12 -6.51 12.39
N GLU A 399 -27.28 -6.50 11.72
CA GLU A 399 -28.44 -7.27 12.19
C GLU A 399 -28.02 -8.74 12.39
N GLU A 400 -28.50 -9.37 13.46
CA GLU A 400 -28.10 -10.74 13.82
C GLU A 400 -28.46 -11.76 12.71
N SER A 401 -29.52 -11.46 11.95
CA SER A 401 -29.90 -12.15 10.71
C SER A 401 -28.80 -12.07 9.65
N TYR A 402 -28.20 -10.90 9.46
CA TYR A 402 -27.14 -10.66 8.50
C TYR A 402 -25.83 -11.33 8.92
N LEU A 403 -25.46 -11.25 10.21
CA LEU A 403 -24.32 -12.00 10.76
C LEU A 403 -24.47 -13.51 10.57
N LYS A 404 -25.70 -14.04 10.62
CA LYS A 404 -25.97 -15.45 10.34
C LYS A 404 -25.74 -15.77 8.87
N THR A 405 -26.25 -14.96 7.94
CA THR A 405 -26.00 -15.10 6.49
C THR A 405 -24.51 -15.02 6.18
N LEU A 406 -23.77 -14.08 6.78
CA LEU A 406 -22.32 -13.95 6.64
C LEU A 406 -21.58 -15.22 7.11
N ARG A 407 -21.99 -15.80 8.23
CA ARG A 407 -21.43 -17.07 8.73
C ARG A 407 -21.76 -18.25 7.82
N GLU A 408 -22.94 -18.25 7.20
CA GLU A 408 -23.34 -19.27 6.23
C GLU A 408 -22.54 -19.14 4.93
N LEU A 409 -22.35 -17.92 4.42
CA LEU A 409 -21.46 -17.61 3.29
C LEU A 409 -20.02 -18.03 3.58
N GLN A 410 -19.50 -17.72 4.77
CA GLN A 410 -18.15 -18.12 5.16
C GLN A 410 -17.97 -19.66 5.20
N LYS A 411 -19.02 -20.42 5.51
CA LYS A 411 -18.98 -21.90 5.44
C LYS A 411 -18.96 -22.43 4.01
N LEU A 412 -19.42 -21.65 3.04
CA LEU A 412 -19.38 -21.97 1.61
C LEU A 412 -18.04 -21.57 0.97
N GLU A 413 -17.17 -20.86 1.69
CA GLU A 413 -15.86 -20.46 1.19
C GLU A 413 -14.99 -21.71 0.89
N PRO A 414 -14.46 -21.85 -0.33
CA PRO A 414 -13.62 -23.00 -0.69
C PRO A 414 -12.34 -23.07 0.16
N ASN A 415 -12.03 -24.26 0.69
CA ASN A 415 -10.83 -24.54 1.53
C ASN A 415 -9.47 -24.27 0.86
N ASN A 416 -9.43 -23.88 -0.42
CA ASN A 416 -8.21 -23.71 -1.21
C ASN A 416 -7.73 -22.24 -1.31
N LYS A 417 -8.24 -21.34 -0.47
CA LYS A 417 -7.98 -19.90 -0.50
C LYS A 417 -7.30 -19.47 0.82
N CYS A 418 -5.98 -19.50 0.86
CA CYS A 418 -5.16 -18.93 1.95
C CYS A 418 -4.68 -17.53 1.59
#